data_AF-A0A0D7AZR7-F1
#
_entry.id   AF-A0A0D7AZR7-F1
#
_cell.length_a   1.000
_cell.length_b   1.000
_cell.length_c   1.000
_cell.angle_alpha   90.00
_cell.angle_beta   90.00
_cell.angle_gamma   90.00
#
_symmetry.space_group_name_H-M   'P 1'
#
loop_
_entity.id
_entity.type
_entity.pdbx_description
1 polymer ?
#
loop_
_entity_poly.entity_id
_entity_poly.type
_entity_poly.pdbx_seq_one_letter_code
_entity_poly.pdbx_strand_id
1 'polypeptide(L)'
;MNEPELKEPIETADADVAEQAPSERKEKESWPKRTSRRWWFASTVLPMIAGTFGPIANLFSICALVQSWRLYVPPGKTLAEGTHITDPPWLLALNALSLASAIIANIFLLFNFARRIRYDIAQPITIALWYLSAVLLLVPICLTPILIIEPRETHAFSQSYYYGLISAVTYILISTLLLFNALGAYVFHAYPPSFASLTVAQRTMMLQTIAYSCYLALGAGVFSTVENWSFVDGFYWSNYTLLTVGLGSDYALKTTVGRGLLIPYAVGGIMMIGLVVSSVRQLVLERAGLRMQRARMERARKSMGAEESSLDPRQAYDRMRETERKMDAARRVVALSMSTFAFIFLWVLGALVFWYSEAPQGWTYFESLFFTYTSLLTIGYGDFYAQSSSGKPFFVIWSLMAVPTMTILISHLGDTAVVWLKSGTIWVGRRTILPGKDEAEDGEMMDALDDILEKEHLALRVLLAIRELARHADSHNHPKKYSWEEWNQFIKLCGDYAPENLWTHEDGPIFSDRTETGWLLERLSYRLEDLMKDLLPEVEENSLSASRSSS
;
A
#
# COMPACT_ATOMS: atom_id res chain seq x y z
N MET A 1 5.59 83.88 37.58
CA MET A 1 6.50 83.48 38.66
C MET A 1 6.65 81.97 38.56
N ASN A 2 7.78 81.58 37.96
CA ASN A 2 8.50 80.30 37.86
C ASN A 2 7.78 78.93 37.71
N GLU A 3 8.36 78.16 36.79
CA GLU A 3 8.18 76.75 36.42
C GLU A 3 8.26 75.76 37.60
N PRO A 4 7.77 74.52 37.42
CA PRO A 4 8.33 73.35 38.06
C PRO A 4 8.99 72.38 37.05
N GLU A 5 10.15 71.85 37.46
CA GLU A 5 11.05 70.98 36.72
C GLU A 5 10.61 69.51 36.60
N LEU A 6 11.18 68.87 35.58
CA LEU A 6 11.13 67.48 35.12
C LEU A 6 11.82 66.44 36.04
N LYS A 7 11.29 65.20 36.11
CA LYS A 7 11.93 63.90 35.70
C LYS A 7 11.26 62.66 36.37
N GLU A 8 10.91 61.67 35.54
CA GLU A 8 10.59 60.28 35.93
C GLU A 8 11.84 59.50 36.41
N PRO A 9 11.68 58.31 37.02
CA PRO A 9 11.79 57.09 36.22
C PRO A 9 10.79 55.95 36.56
N ILE A 10 10.42 55.26 35.49
CA ILE A 10 9.82 53.92 35.29
C ILE A 10 10.00 52.93 36.46
N GLU A 11 8.90 52.42 37.02
CA GLU A 11 8.84 51.20 37.85
C GLU A 11 7.69 50.27 37.40
N THR A 12 8.09 49.16 36.78
CA THR A 12 7.61 47.77 36.88
C THR A 12 6.10 47.48 36.95
N ALA A 13 5.58 47.03 35.82
CA ALA A 13 4.37 46.20 35.74
C ALA A 13 4.79 44.72 35.73
N ASP A 14 4.90 44.08 36.90
CA ASP A 14 5.15 42.63 37.03
C ASP A 14 4.63 42.08 38.37
N ALA A 15 3.33 42.26 38.66
CA ALA A 15 2.73 41.70 39.87
C ALA A 15 1.33 41.06 39.71
N ASP A 16 0.77 40.95 38.50
CA ASP A 16 -0.62 40.47 38.32
C ASP A 16 -0.78 39.30 37.33
N VAL A 17 0.26 38.51 37.06
CA VAL A 17 0.18 37.35 36.11
C VAL A 17 0.25 35.99 36.80
N ALA A 18 0.39 35.93 38.12
CA ALA A 18 0.68 34.68 38.84
C ALA A 18 -0.52 34.04 39.55
N GLU A 19 -1.73 34.03 38.98
CA GLU A 19 -2.79 33.15 39.51
C GLU A 19 -3.98 32.93 38.56
N GLN A 20 -3.74 32.34 37.38
CA GLN A 20 -4.83 31.73 36.60
C GLN A 20 -4.33 30.68 35.59
N ALA A 21 -4.47 29.41 35.99
CA ALA A 21 -4.66 28.19 35.20
C ALA A 21 -3.54 27.67 34.27
N PRO A 22 -3.18 26.38 34.46
CA PRO A 22 -2.93 25.48 33.33
C PRO A 22 -3.85 24.25 33.41
N SER A 23 -5.17 24.45 33.40
CA SER A 23 -6.14 23.35 33.19
C SER A 23 -6.54 23.16 31.72
N GLU A 24 -6.15 24.06 30.81
CA GLU A 24 -6.59 24.01 29.40
C GLU A 24 -5.60 23.35 28.42
N ARG A 25 -4.44 22.86 28.86
CA ARG A 25 -3.48 22.13 27.99
C ARG A 25 -3.62 20.61 28.03
N LYS A 26 -4.74 20.06 28.50
CA LYS A 26 -5.00 18.61 28.50
C LYS A 26 -6.05 18.13 27.49
N GLU A 27 -6.59 18.99 26.63
CA GLU A 27 -7.78 18.62 25.84
C GLU A 27 -7.69 18.68 24.31
N LYS A 28 -6.50 18.84 23.70
CA LYS A 28 -6.39 18.84 22.22
C LYS A 28 -5.23 18.03 21.66
N GLU A 29 -5.12 16.77 22.06
CA GLU A 29 -4.55 15.71 21.21
C GLU A 29 -5.28 14.39 21.48
N SER A 30 -6.61 14.41 21.38
CA SER A 30 -7.37 13.17 21.28
C SER A 30 -7.15 12.59 19.88
N TRP A 31 -6.19 11.66 19.78
CA TRP A 31 -6.14 10.72 18.67
C TRP A 31 -7.55 10.17 18.41
N PRO A 32 -8.02 10.08 17.16
CA PRO A 32 -9.40 9.71 16.88
C PRO A 32 -9.70 8.36 17.52
N LYS A 33 -10.74 8.34 18.38
CA LYS A 33 -11.26 7.14 19.05
C LYS A 33 -11.20 5.95 18.11
N ARG A 34 -10.33 5.00 18.47
CA ARG A 34 -10.18 3.62 17.99
C ARG A 34 -11.27 3.22 16.99
N THR A 35 -11.01 3.37 15.69
CA THR A 35 -11.93 2.88 14.65
C THR A 35 -12.19 1.42 14.95
N SER A 36 -13.46 1.03 15.12
CA SER A 36 -13.80 -0.33 15.52
C SER A 36 -13.13 -1.32 14.57
N ARG A 37 -12.42 -2.31 15.12
CA ARG A 37 -11.65 -3.37 14.42
C ARG A 37 -12.43 -4.06 13.28
N ARG A 38 -13.76 -3.97 13.30
CA ARG A 38 -14.67 -4.53 12.28
C ARG A 38 -14.77 -3.66 11.02
N TRP A 39 -14.67 -2.34 11.14
CA TRP A 39 -14.96 -1.38 10.05
C TRP A 39 -13.72 -0.85 9.32
N TRP A 40 -12.52 -1.24 9.77
CA TRP A 40 -11.27 -0.84 9.12
C TRP A 40 -11.24 -1.17 7.62
N PHE A 41 -11.62 -2.41 7.26
CA PHE A 41 -11.62 -2.86 5.87
C PHE A 41 -12.51 -1.96 5.01
N ALA A 42 -13.69 -1.61 5.53
CA ALA A 42 -14.63 -0.70 4.88
C ALA A 42 -14.04 0.70 4.71
N SER A 43 -13.41 1.26 5.75
CA SER A 43 -12.88 2.62 5.76
C SER A 43 -11.62 2.83 4.91
N THR A 44 -10.84 1.78 4.66
CA THR A 44 -9.53 1.87 4.02
C THR A 44 -9.46 1.09 2.72
N VAL A 45 -9.80 -0.20 2.71
CA VAL A 45 -9.54 -1.07 1.56
C VAL A 45 -10.54 -0.81 0.43
N LEU A 46 -11.82 -0.58 0.76
CA LEU A 46 -12.85 -0.36 -0.24
C LEU A 46 -12.63 0.89 -1.12
N PRO A 47 -12.33 2.08 -0.54
CA PRO A 47 -12.02 3.26 -1.35
C PRO A 47 -10.80 3.05 -2.25
N MET A 48 -9.81 2.29 -1.76
CA MET A 48 -8.60 2.01 -2.52
C MET A 48 -8.83 1.10 -3.71
N ILE A 49 -9.60 0.03 -3.53
CA ILE A 49 -10.03 -0.82 -4.64
C ILE A 49 -10.78 0.03 -5.67
N ALA A 50 -11.72 0.86 -5.22
CA ALA A 50 -12.48 1.75 -6.10
C ALA A 50 -11.58 2.73 -6.87
N GLY A 51 -10.60 3.36 -6.19
CA GLY A 51 -9.63 4.26 -6.80
C GLY A 51 -8.69 3.59 -7.81
N THR A 52 -8.44 2.29 -7.66
CA THR A 52 -7.57 1.50 -8.54
C THR A 52 -8.31 1.04 -9.79
N PHE A 53 -9.50 0.47 -9.60
CA PHE A 53 -10.28 -0.14 -10.68
C PHE A 53 -11.13 0.87 -11.44
N GLY A 54 -11.46 2.03 -10.87
CA GLY A 54 -12.21 3.09 -11.55
C GLY A 54 -11.56 3.55 -12.86
N PRO A 55 -10.27 3.93 -12.87
CA PRO A 55 -9.58 4.31 -14.12
C PRO A 55 -9.50 3.17 -15.15
N ILE A 56 -9.29 1.94 -14.69
CA ILE A 56 -9.25 0.75 -15.56
C ILE A 56 -10.62 0.47 -16.18
N ALA A 57 -11.70 0.63 -15.42
CA ALA A 57 -13.08 0.48 -15.93
C ALA A 57 -13.41 1.51 -17.03
N ASN A 58 -12.93 2.75 -16.91
CA ASN A 58 -13.04 3.75 -17.96
C ASN A 58 -12.27 3.33 -19.21
N LEU A 59 -11.07 2.76 -19.06
CA LEU A 59 -10.29 2.26 -20.18
C LEU A 59 -11.01 1.13 -20.94
N PHE A 60 -11.65 0.20 -20.21
CA PHE A 60 -12.52 -0.82 -20.82
C PHE A 60 -13.73 -0.20 -21.50
N SER A 61 -14.34 0.84 -20.90
CA SER A 61 -15.44 1.57 -21.52
C SER A 61 -15.01 2.29 -22.82
N ILE A 62 -13.76 2.74 -22.92
CA ILE A 62 -13.20 3.25 -24.19
C ILE A 62 -13.10 2.12 -25.22
N CYS A 63 -12.57 0.96 -24.83
CA CYS A 63 -12.48 -0.20 -25.72
C CYS A 63 -13.87 -0.66 -26.22
N ALA A 64 -14.90 -0.51 -25.38
CA ALA A 64 -16.28 -0.76 -25.76
C ALA A 64 -16.83 0.26 -26.78
N LEU A 65 -16.35 1.50 -26.77
CA LEU A 65 -16.84 2.57 -27.64
C LEU A 65 -16.19 2.57 -29.04
N VAL A 66 -14.93 2.15 -29.14
CA VAL A 66 -14.09 2.38 -30.33
C VAL A 66 -14.44 1.47 -31.52
N GLN A 67 -15.00 0.29 -31.28
CA GLN A 67 -15.28 -0.71 -32.31
C GLN A 67 -16.69 -1.28 -32.12
N SER A 68 -17.30 -1.72 -33.22
CA SER A 68 -18.67 -2.22 -33.18
C SER A 68 -18.78 -3.55 -32.44
N TRP A 69 -19.92 -3.76 -31.78
CA TRP A 69 -20.22 -4.87 -30.89
C TRP A 69 -20.60 -6.15 -31.61
N ARG A 70 -20.99 -6.05 -32.89
CA ARG A 70 -21.52 -7.16 -33.69
C ARG A 70 -20.59 -7.50 -34.85
N LEU A 71 -20.35 -8.80 -35.01
CA LEU A 71 -19.54 -9.39 -36.07
C LEU A 71 -20.43 -10.29 -36.94
N TYR A 72 -20.24 -10.21 -38.25
CA TYR A 72 -20.73 -11.19 -39.21
C TYR A 72 -19.60 -12.16 -39.55
N VAL A 73 -19.81 -13.44 -39.30
CA VAL A 73 -18.87 -14.53 -39.60
C VAL A 73 -19.45 -15.36 -40.74
N PRO A 74 -18.85 -15.31 -41.94
CA PRO A 74 -19.31 -16.14 -43.05
C PRO A 74 -19.21 -17.64 -42.72
N PRO A 75 -20.11 -18.49 -43.27
CA PRO A 75 -20.05 -19.93 -43.05
C PRO A 75 -18.67 -20.51 -43.43
N GLY A 76 -18.06 -21.27 -42.51
CA GLY A 76 -16.75 -21.90 -42.71
C GLY A 76 -15.52 -21.01 -42.43
N LYS A 77 -15.71 -19.76 -41.99
CA LYS A 77 -14.63 -18.86 -41.56
C LYS A 77 -14.53 -18.77 -40.03
N THR A 78 -13.35 -18.39 -39.55
CA THR A 78 -13.08 -18.20 -38.11
C THR A 78 -13.56 -16.83 -37.62
N LEU A 79 -13.74 -16.64 -36.31
CA LEU A 79 -14.09 -15.33 -35.72
C LEU A 79 -13.11 -14.21 -36.11
N ALA A 80 -11.84 -14.54 -36.33
CA ALA A 80 -10.81 -13.58 -36.72
C ALA A 80 -11.05 -12.98 -38.12
N GLU A 81 -11.79 -13.68 -38.98
CA GLU A 81 -12.16 -13.23 -40.33
C GLU A 81 -13.55 -12.59 -40.39
N GLY A 82 -14.19 -12.40 -39.23
CA GLY A 82 -15.50 -11.76 -39.13
C GLY A 82 -15.45 -10.29 -39.56
N THR A 83 -16.48 -9.84 -40.28
CA THR A 83 -16.62 -8.43 -40.66
C THR A 83 -17.46 -7.67 -39.64
N HIS A 84 -17.04 -6.45 -39.32
CA HIS A 84 -17.74 -5.59 -38.37
C HIS A 84 -19.04 -5.05 -38.95
N ILE A 85 -20.14 -5.28 -38.24
CA ILE A 85 -21.44 -4.66 -38.55
C ILE A 85 -21.50 -3.31 -37.83
N THR A 86 -21.98 -2.28 -38.50
CA THR A 86 -22.11 -0.94 -37.90
C THR A 86 -23.20 -0.91 -36.84
N ASP A 87 -22.88 -0.31 -35.69
CA ASP A 87 -23.82 -0.17 -34.59
C ASP A 87 -24.77 1.01 -34.75
N PRO A 88 -26.01 0.88 -34.24
CA PRO A 88 -26.98 1.96 -34.35
C PRO A 88 -26.51 3.18 -33.54
N PRO A 89 -26.80 4.41 -33.99
CA PRO A 89 -26.29 5.62 -33.35
C PRO A 89 -26.67 5.77 -31.87
N TRP A 90 -27.83 5.26 -31.46
CA TRP A 90 -28.25 5.31 -30.06
C TRP A 90 -27.38 4.45 -29.14
N LEU A 91 -26.83 3.33 -29.63
CA LEU A 91 -25.92 2.47 -28.86
C LEU A 91 -24.61 3.22 -28.60
N LEU A 92 -24.08 3.88 -29.64
CA LEU A 92 -22.89 4.72 -29.52
C LEU A 92 -23.12 5.88 -28.54
N ALA A 93 -24.28 6.53 -28.60
CA ALA A 93 -24.65 7.62 -27.70
C ALA A 93 -24.70 7.16 -26.22
N LEU A 94 -25.29 5.99 -25.94
CA LEU A 94 -25.34 5.45 -24.58
C LEU A 94 -23.94 5.09 -24.05
N ASN A 95 -23.09 4.46 -24.88
CA ASN A 95 -21.70 4.18 -24.51
C ASN A 95 -20.91 5.46 -24.22
N ALA A 96 -21.07 6.49 -25.05
CA ALA A 96 -20.39 7.77 -24.87
C ALA A 96 -20.86 8.50 -23.59
N LEU A 97 -22.16 8.50 -23.32
CA LEU A 97 -22.73 9.09 -22.10
C LEU A 97 -22.30 8.33 -20.85
N SER A 98 -22.22 7.00 -20.92
CA SER A 98 -21.70 6.17 -19.84
C SER A 98 -20.24 6.52 -19.53
N LEU A 99 -19.39 6.59 -20.55
CA LEU A 99 -17.98 6.95 -20.41
C LEU A 99 -17.81 8.36 -19.83
N ALA A 100 -18.56 9.34 -20.33
CA ALA A 100 -18.52 10.71 -19.82
C ALA A 100 -18.89 10.77 -18.33
N SER A 101 -19.96 10.09 -17.93
CA SER A 101 -20.41 10.00 -16.54
C SER A 101 -19.34 9.35 -15.65
N ALA A 102 -18.68 8.29 -16.13
CA ALA A 102 -17.65 7.57 -15.39
C ALA A 102 -16.33 8.36 -15.26
N ILE A 103 -15.96 9.15 -16.28
CA ILE A 103 -14.83 10.08 -16.21
C ILE A 103 -15.09 11.15 -15.15
N ILE A 104 -16.29 11.73 -15.15
CA ILE A 104 -16.68 12.73 -14.13
C ILE A 104 -16.62 12.11 -12.74
N ALA A 105 -17.16 10.90 -12.55
CA ALA A 105 -17.07 10.17 -11.28
C ALA A 105 -15.61 9.98 -10.81
N ASN A 106 -14.71 9.55 -11.69
CA ASN A 106 -13.29 9.40 -11.38
C ASN A 106 -12.63 10.74 -11.01
N ILE A 107 -13.00 11.85 -11.65
CA ILE A 107 -12.48 13.19 -11.30
C ILE A 107 -12.94 13.58 -9.88
N PHE A 108 -14.20 13.37 -9.54
CA PHE A 108 -14.72 13.64 -8.20
C PHE A 108 -14.01 12.77 -7.14
N LEU A 109 -13.82 11.48 -7.40
CA LEU A 109 -13.11 10.58 -6.50
C LEU A 109 -11.64 10.99 -6.32
N LEU A 110 -10.95 11.34 -7.41
CA LEU A 110 -9.57 11.82 -7.38
C LEU A 110 -9.44 13.09 -6.55
N PHE A 111 -10.33 14.07 -6.77
CA PHE A 111 -10.33 15.32 -6.01
C PHE A 111 -10.75 15.10 -4.55
N ASN A 112 -11.51 14.04 -4.27
CA ASN A 112 -11.78 13.63 -2.90
C ASN A 112 -10.54 13.07 -2.19
N PHE A 113 -9.75 12.22 -2.85
CA PHE A 113 -8.45 11.77 -2.33
C PHE A 113 -7.44 12.89 -2.20
N ALA A 114 -7.44 13.85 -3.13
CA ALA A 114 -6.61 15.05 -3.07
C ALA A 114 -7.08 16.07 -2.02
N ARG A 115 -8.17 15.77 -1.27
CA ARG A 115 -8.80 16.69 -0.30
C ARG A 115 -9.20 18.05 -0.90
N ARG A 116 -9.40 18.12 -2.22
CA ARG A 116 -9.88 19.31 -2.93
C ARG A 116 -11.39 19.42 -2.88
N ILE A 117 -12.10 18.29 -2.90
CA ILE A 117 -13.55 18.23 -2.72
C ILE A 117 -13.87 17.45 -1.44
N ARG A 118 -14.80 17.97 -0.65
CA ARG A 118 -15.28 17.35 0.59
C ARG A 118 -15.93 15.99 0.32
N TYR A 119 -15.75 15.07 1.27
CA TYR A 119 -16.31 13.72 1.22
C TYR A 119 -17.83 13.70 1.04
N ASP A 120 -18.55 14.60 1.73
CA ASP A 120 -20.01 14.71 1.65
C ASP A 120 -20.57 15.05 0.27
N ILE A 121 -19.76 15.68 -0.56
CA ILE A 121 -20.16 16.08 -1.91
C ILE A 121 -19.65 15.04 -2.91
N ALA A 122 -18.38 14.66 -2.81
CA ALA A 122 -17.75 13.79 -3.79
C ALA A 122 -18.29 12.35 -3.77
N GLN A 123 -18.56 11.77 -2.59
CA GLN A 123 -18.97 10.36 -2.50
C GLN A 123 -20.33 10.10 -3.15
N PRO A 124 -21.41 10.83 -2.82
CA PRO A 124 -22.72 10.59 -3.45
C PRO A 124 -22.67 10.78 -4.96
N ILE A 125 -21.96 11.81 -5.44
CA ILE A 125 -21.81 12.09 -6.87
C ILE A 125 -21.06 10.95 -7.56
N THR A 126 -19.93 10.51 -7.00
CA THR A 126 -19.12 9.40 -7.57
C THR A 126 -19.96 8.13 -7.68
N ILE A 127 -20.62 7.74 -6.58
CA ILE A 127 -21.46 6.53 -6.53
C ILE A 127 -22.61 6.61 -7.52
N ALA A 128 -23.34 7.73 -7.55
CA ALA A 128 -24.47 7.92 -8.46
C ALA A 128 -24.05 7.87 -9.93
N LEU A 129 -22.95 8.55 -10.28
CA LEU A 129 -22.46 8.58 -11.66
C LEU A 129 -21.93 7.23 -12.13
N TRP A 130 -21.24 6.45 -11.30
CA TRP A 130 -20.83 5.11 -11.69
C TRP A 130 -22.00 4.13 -11.82
N TYR A 131 -23.02 4.20 -10.96
CA TYR A 131 -24.25 3.42 -11.16
C TYR A 131 -24.98 3.85 -12.44
N LEU A 132 -25.04 5.15 -12.73
CA LEU A 132 -25.58 5.67 -13.99
C LEU A 132 -24.82 5.10 -15.18
N SER A 133 -23.48 5.16 -15.16
CA SER A 133 -22.62 4.56 -16.20
C SER A 133 -22.88 3.06 -16.38
N ALA A 134 -23.01 2.32 -15.29
CA ALA A 134 -23.33 0.89 -15.35
C ALA A 134 -24.69 0.63 -16.01
N VAL A 135 -25.74 1.36 -15.62
CA VAL A 135 -27.09 1.22 -16.20
C VAL A 135 -27.08 1.58 -17.68
N LEU A 136 -26.38 2.66 -18.06
CA LEU A 136 -26.25 3.10 -19.45
C LEU A 136 -25.54 2.07 -20.34
N LEU A 137 -24.66 1.22 -19.79
CA LEU A 137 -24.06 0.08 -20.51
C LEU A 137 -24.92 -1.19 -20.46
N LEU A 138 -25.56 -1.48 -19.33
CA LEU A 138 -26.40 -2.67 -19.18
C LEU A 138 -27.58 -2.67 -20.16
N VAL A 139 -28.21 -1.51 -20.38
CA VAL A 139 -29.32 -1.38 -21.34
C VAL A 139 -28.91 -1.86 -22.74
N PRO A 140 -27.89 -1.31 -23.41
CA PRO A 140 -27.46 -1.80 -24.72
C PRO A 140 -26.94 -3.24 -24.66
N ILE A 141 -26.24 -3.67 -23.60
CA ILE A 141 -25.76 -5.06 -23.45
C ILE A 141 -26.92 -6.05 -23.48
N CYS A 142 -28.02 -5.75 -22.79
CA CYS A 142 -29.22 -6.59 -22.76
C CYS A 142 -30.04 -6.51 -24.06
N LEU A 143 -30.03 -5.37 -24.74
CA LEU A 143 -30.75 -5.18 -26.00
C LEU A 143 -30.01 -5.78 -27.21
N THR A 144 -28.67 -5.80 -27.21
CA THR A 144 -27.86 -6.25 -28.36
C THR A 144 -28.20 -7.67 -28.82
N PRO A 145 -28.40 -8.67 -27.93
CA PRO A 145 -28.84 -10.01 -28.35
C PRO A 145 -30.23 -10.05 -29.00
N ILE A 146 -31.09 -9.06 -28.71
CA ILE A 146 -32.47 -8.95 -29.23
C ILE A 146 -32.47 -8.24 -30.59
N LEU A 147 -31.49 -7.38 -30.84
CA LEU A 147 -31.33 -6.59 -32.06
C LEU A 147 -30.74 -7.46 -33.18
N ILE A 148 -31.59 -8.35 -33.69
CA ILE A 148 -31.49 -9.18 -34.91
C ILE A 148 -30.08 -9.69 -35.17
N ILE A 149 -29.83 -10.90 -34.65
CA ILE A 149 -28.72 -11.78 -35.00
C ILE A 149 -29.34 -13.07 -35.55
N GLU A 150 -29.98 -12.98 -36.72
CA GLU A 150 -30.51 -14.15 -37.41
C GLU A 150 -29.87 -14.27 -38.80
N PRO A 151 -29.31 -15.43 -39.17
CA PRO A 151 -29.09 -16.64 -38.35
C PRO A 151 -28.00 -16.44 -37.28
N ARG A 152 -28.18 -17.04 -36.09
CA ARG A 152 -27.21 -16.94 -34.98
C ARG A 152 -25.87 -17.59 -35.27
N GLU A 153 -25.83 -18.56 -36.18
CA GLU A 153 -24.61 -19.30 -36.52
C GLU A 153 -23.60 -18.47 -37.32
N THR A 154 -24.06 -17.40 -37.98
CA THR A 154 -23.22 -16.52 -38.82
C THR A 154 -22.86 -15.21 -38.13
N HIS A 155 -23.08 -15.09 -36.83
CA HIS A 155 -22.86 -13.86 -36.10
C HIS A 155 -22.24 -14.11 -34.73
N ALA A 156 -21.38 -13.19 -34.30
CA ALA A 156 -20.71 -13.25 -33.01
C ALA A 156 -20.63 -11.86 -32.38
N PHE A 157 -20.35 -11.83 -31.07
CA PHE A 157 -20.04 -10.58 -30.37
C PHE A 157 -18.55 -10.27 -30.47
N SER A 158 -18.23 -9.00 -30.70
CA SER A 158 -16.85 -8.54 -30.76
C SER A 158 -16.23 -8.38 -29.36
N GLN A 159 -14.92 -8.14 -29.32
CA GLN A 159 -14.21 -7.84 -28.08
C GLN A 159 -14.80 -6.62 -27.34
N SER A 160 -15.26 -5.61 -28.09
CA SER A 160 -15.85 -4.38 -27.53
C SER A 160 -17.14 -4.63 -26.74
N TYR A 161 -17.96 -5.60 -27.16
CA TYR A 161 -19.13 -6.02 -26.38
C TYR A 161 -18.72 -6.53 -24.99
N TYR A 162 -17.71 -7.40 -24.94
CA TYR A 162 -17.21 -7.96 -23.68
C TYR A 162 -16.49 -6.92 -22.81
N TYR A 163 -15.75 -5.99 -23.41
CA TYR A 163 -15.20 -4.84 -22.66
C TYR A 163 -16.31 -3.96 -22.06
N GLY A 164 -17.42 -3.76 -22.78
CA GLY A 164 -18.60 -3.07 -22.27
C GLY A 164 -19.20 -3.79 -21.07
N LEU A 165 -19.35 -5.12 -21.15
CA LEU A 165 -19.82 -5.95 -20.04
C LEU A 165 -18.89 -5.88 -18.83
N ILE A 166 -17.58 -6.05 -19.03
CA ILE A 166 -16.58 -5.99 -17.96
C ILE A 166 -16.60 -4.60 -17.31
N SER A 167 -16.71 -3.53 -18.09
CA SER A 167 -16.81 -2.15 -17.59
C SER A 167 -18.07 -1.96 -16.73
N ALA A 168 -19.24 -2.40 -17.21
CA ALA A 168 -20.50 -2.33 -16.48
C ALA A 168 -20.43 -3.10 -15.14
N VAL A 169 -19.93 -4.33 -15.16
CA VAL A 169 -19.73 -5.13 -13.94
C VAL A 169 -18.76 -4.44 -12.98
N THR A 170 -17.65 -3.91 -13.50
CA THR A 170 -16.66 -3.22 -12.67
C THR A 170 -17.25 -1.98 -12.02
N TYR A 171 -18.00 -1.15 -12.76
CA TYR A 171 -18.69 0.02 -12.22
C TYR A 171 -19.67 -0.36 -11.10
N ILE A 172 -20.45 -1.43 -11.26
CA ILE A 172 -21.37 -1.92 -10.21
C ILE A 172 -20.60 -2.32 -8.96
N LEU A 173 -19.54 -3.12 -9.13
CA LEU A 173 -18.73 -3.59 -8.01
C LEU A 173 -18.12 -2.41 -7.25
N ILE A 174 -17.40 -1.52 -7.92
CA ILE A 174 -16.74 -0.39 -7.24
C ILE A 174 -17.73 0.60 -6.62
N SER A 175 -18.89 0.82 -7.26
CA SER A 175 -19.97 1.65 -6.69
C SER A 175 -20.57 1.02 -5.45
N THR A 176 -20.74 -0.30 -5.43
CA THR A 176 -21.26 -1.03 -4.27
C THR A 176 -20.26 -1.00 -3.11
N LEU A 177 -18.96 -1.13 -3.39
CA LEU A 177 -17.91 -1.01 -2.39
C LEU A 177 -17.88 0.40 -1.77
N LEU A 178 -17.99 1.46 -2.59
CA LEU A 178 -18.07 2.82 -2.08
C LEU A 178 -19.39 3.11 -1.37
N LEU A 179 -20.50 2.54 -1.82
CA LEU A 179 -21.78 2.65 -1.12
C LEU A 179 -21.70 2.05 0.27
N PHE A 180 -21.12 0.85 0.42
CA PHE A 180 -20.88 0.26 1.73
C PHE A 180 -19.93 1.13 2.58
N ASN A 181 -18.90 1.73 1.98
CA ASN A 181 -18.05 2.69 2.66
C ASN A 181 -18.83 3.91 3.16
N ALA A 182 -19.69 4.50 2.33
CA ALA A 182 -20.50 5.67 2.67
C ALA A 182 -21.55 5.35 3.74
N LEU A 183 -22.22 4.19 3.65
CA LEU A 183 -23.16 3.71 4.67
C LEU A 183 -22.47 3.52 6.03
N GLY A 184 -21.25 2.97 6.03
CA GLY A 184 -20.40 2.85 7.23
C GLY A 184 -20.14 4.20 7.93
N ALA A 185 -19.95 5.27 7.14
CA ALA A 185 -19.69 6.61 7.64
C ALA A 185 -20.98 7.35 8.09
N TYR A 186 -22.02 7.35 7.25
CA TYR A 186 -23.22 8.16 7.47
C TYR A 186 -24.29 7.49 8.31
N VAL A 187 -24.50 6.19 8.14
CA VAL A 187 -25.61 5.47 8.80
C VAL A 187 -25.10 4.81 10.07
N PHE A 188 -23.99 4.11 9.98
CA PHE A 188 -23.43 3.37 11.12
C PHE A 188 -22.52 4.22 12.01
N HIS A 189 -22.18 5.45 11.57
CA HIS A 189 -21.26 6.36 12.26
C HIS A 189 -19.98 5.67 12.76
N ALA A 190 -19.50 4.66 12.02
CA ALA A 190 -18.43 3.77 12.46
C ALA A 190 -17.04 4.41 12.35
N TYR A 191 -16.91 5.41 11.48
CA TYR A 191 -15.70 6.21 11.25
C TYR A 191 -16.09 7.58 10.67
N PRO A 192 -15.23 8.60 10.83
CA PRO A 192 -15.50 9.93 10.28
C PRO A 192 -15.65 9.87 8.75
N PRO A 193 -16.57 10.66 8.15
CA PRO A 193 -16.77 10.76 6.71
C PRO A 193 -15.61 11.51 6.06
N SER A 194 -14.42 10.90 6.04
CA SER A 194 -13.19 11.51 5.54
C SER A 194 -12.17 10.46 5.17
N PHE A 195 -11.47 10.69 4.05
CA PHE A 195 -10.29 9.92 3.66
C PHE A 195 -8.99 10.46 4.27
N ALA A 196 -9.08 11.19 5.38
CA ALA A 196 -7.93 11.72 6.09
C ALA A 196 -6.95 10.62 6.55
N SER A 197 -7.45 9.41 6.83
CA SER A 197 -6.68 8.24 7.28
C SER A 197 -5.90 7.50 6.19
N LEU A 198 -6.11 7.84 4.91
CA LEU A 198 -5.33 7.26 3.81
C LEU A 198 -3.92 7.85 3.77
N THR A 199 -2.91 6.98 3.59
CA THR A 199 -1.51 7.42 3.42
C THR A 199 -1.31 8.14 2.08
N VAL A 200 -0.16 8.80 1.92
CA VAL A 200 0.20 9.43 0.64
C VAL A 200 0.24 8.41 -0.48
N ALA A 201 0.89 7.25 -0.27
CA ALA A 201 0.93 6.14 -1.24
C ALA A 201 -0.47 5.67 -1.66
N GLN A 202 -1.41 5.63 -0.72
CA GLN A 202 -2.80 5.23 -0.97
C GLN A 202 -3.56 6.25 -1.83
N ARG A 203 -3.25 7.54 -1.65
CA ARG A 203 -3.87 8.64 -2.42
C ARG A 203 -3.26 8.78 -3.82
N THR A 204 -1.96 8.51 -3.95
CA THR A 204 -1.27 8.56 -5.24
C THR A 204 -1.51 7.32 -6.09
N MET A 205 -1.98 6.21 -5.51
CA MET A 205 -2.31 4.99 -6.24
C MET A 205 -3.31 5.22 -7.38
N MET A 206 -4.36 6.03 -7.15
CA MET A 206 -5.31 6.36 -8.20
C MET A 206 -4.63 7.08 -9.37
N LEU A 207 -3.76 8.05 -9.08
CA LEU A 207 -3.01 8.77 -10.12
C LEU A 207 -2.08 7.83 -10.89
N GLN A 208 -1.41 6.89 -10.21
CA GLN A 208 -0.59 5.87 -10.86
C GLN A 208 -1.42 5.00 -11.80
N THR A 209 -2.61 4.56 -11.39
CA THR A 209 -3.51 3.77 -12.24
C THR A 209 -4.11 4.54 -13.40
N ILE A 210 -4.42 5.83 -13.23
CA ILE A 210 -4.83 6.72 -14.34
C ILE A 210 -3.70 6.83 -15.35
N ALA A 211 -2.49 7.15 -14.88
CA ALA A 211 -1.34 7.32 -15.74
C ALA A 211 -0.99 6.01 -16.47
N TYR A 212 -1.06 4.86 -15.80
CA TYR A 212 -0.89 3.55 -16.44
C TYR A 212 -1.98 3.24 -17.47
N SER A 213 -3.25 3.55 -17.16
CA SER A 213 -4.38 3.37 -18.08
C SER A 213 -4.23 4.24 -19.34
N CYS A 214 -3.83 5.50 -19.17
CA CYS A 214 -3.52 6.40 -20.28
C CYS A 214 -2.34 5.89 -21.10
N TYR A 215 -1.33 5.32 -20.47
CA TYR A 215 -0.15 4.77 -21.14
C TYR A 215 -0.48 3.51 -21.96
N LEU A 216 -1.37 2.65 -21.45
CA LEU A 216 -1.93 1.53 -22.21
C LEU A 216 -2.74 2.01 -23.42
N ALA A 217 -3.62 3.01 -23.24
CA ALA A 217 -4.42 3.58 -24.33
C ALA A 217 -3.53 4.23 -25.40
N LEU A 218 -2.46 4.91 -24.99
CA LEU A 218 -1.48 5.51 -25.89
C LEU A 218 -0.78 4.42 -26.72
N GLY A 219 -0.31 3.35 -26.07
CA GLY A 219 0.28 2.21 -26.77
C GLY A 219 -0.70 1.59 -27.77
N ALA A 220 -1.93 1.36 -27.35
CA ALA A 220 -2.99 0.85 -28.23
C ALA A 220 -3.20 1.73 -29.46
N GLY A 221 -3.28 3.05 -29.29
CA GLY A 221 -3.46 3.99 -30.40
C GLY A 221 -2.25 4.08 -31.34
N VAL A 222 -1.04 4.12 -30.80
CA VAL A 222 0.19 4.21 -31.60
C VAL A 222 0.44 2.91 -32.37
N PHE A 223 0.41 1.76 -31.69
CA PHE A 223 0.74 0.48 -32.32
C PHE A 223 -0.38 -0.04 -33.23
N SER A 224 -1.65 0.26 -32.95
CA SER A 224 -2.74 -0.08 -33.89
C SER A 224 -2.57 0.63 -35.24
N THR A 225 -2.16 1.90 -35.24
CA THR A 225 -1.93 2.64 -36.50
C THR A 225 -0.65 2.20 -37.21
N VAL A 226 0.43 1.96 -36.47
CA VAL A 226 1.73 1.58 -37.04
C VAL A 226 1.71 0.15 -37.61
N GLU A 227 1.06 -0.80 -36.94
CA GLU A 227 1.03 -2.22 -37.34
C GLU A 227 -0.27 -2.62 -38.06
N ASN A 228 -1.19 -1.67 -38.26
CA ASN A 228 -2.50 -1.87 -38.89
C ASN A 228 -3.36 -2.92 -38.16
N TRP A 229 -3.40 -2.83 -36.83
CA TRP A 229 -4.26 -3.63 -35.97
C TRP A 229 -5.53 -2.86 -35.60
N SER A 230 -6.55 -3.54 -35.08
CA SER A 230 -7.64 -2.83 -34.41
C SER A 230 -7.11 -2.18 -33.12
N PHE A 231 -7.73 -1.08 -32.68
CA PHE A 231 -7.37 -0.43 -31.40
C PHE A 231 -7.43 -1.43 -30.24
N VAL A 232 -8.45 -2.28 -30.23
CA VAL A 232 -8.71 -3.24 -29.15
C VAL A 232 -7.67 -4.36 -29.12
N ASP A 233 -7.21 -4.82 -30.29
CA ASP A 233 -6.09 -5.76 -30.38
C ASP A 233 -4.76 -5.09 -29.99
N GLY A 234 -4.55 -3.84 -30.40
CA GLY A 234 -3.39 -3.05 -29.96
C GLY A 234 -3.37 -2.84 -28.44
N PHE A 235 -4.55 -2.72 -27.81
CA PHE A 235 -4.71 -2.65 -26.37
C PHE A 235 -4.39 -3.99 -25.68
N TYR A 236 -4.88 -5.10 -26.21
CA TYR A 236 -4.52 -6.45 -25.76
C TYR A 236 -2.99 -6.67 -25.83
N TRP A 237 -2.38 -6.30 -26.96
CA TRP A 237 -0.93 -6.35 -27.18
C TRP A 237 -0.15 -5.48 -26.19
N SER A 238 -0.59 -4.23 -26.01
CA SER A 238 0.03 -3.28 -25.08
C SER A 238 -0.01 -3.83 -23.64
N ASN A 239 -1.13 -4.41 -23.23
CA ASN A 239 -1.27 -5.01 -21.90
C ASN A 239 -0.27 -6.14 -21.63
N TYR A 240 -0.20 -7.17 -22.48
CA TYR A 240 0.74 -8.27 -22.23
C TYR A 240 2.21 -7.88 -22.45
N THR A 241 2.46 -6.85 -23.26
CA THR A 241 3.82 -6.31 -23.48
C THR A 241 4.30 -5.55 -22.24
N LEU A 242 3.48 -4.65 -21.69
CA LEU A 242 3.87 -3.89 -20.50
C LEU A 242 3.97 -4.79 -19.27
N LEU A 243 3.06 -5.75 -19.12
CA LEU A 243 3.13 -6.77 -18.06
C LEU A 243 4.25 -7.80 -18.26
N THR A 244 5.15 -7.58 -19.23
CA THR A 244 6.32 -8.41 -19.53
C THR A 244 6.00 -9.88 -19.80
N VAL A 245 4.77 -10.20 -20.18
CA VAL A 245 4.38 -11.57 -20.56
C VAL A 245 4.92 -11.91 -21.94
N GLY A 246 4.72 -11.01 -22.91
CA GLY A 246 5.36 -11.10 -24.23
C GLY A 246 5.02 -12.35 -25.04
N LEU A 247 3.73 -12.66 -25.25
CA LEU A 247 3.28 -13.86 -25.99
C LEU A 247 3.94 -14.01 -27.37
N GLY A 248 4.12 -12.91 -28.10
CA GLY A 248 4.98 -12.87 -29.29
C GLY A 248 4.49 -13.61 -30.54
N SER A 249 3.36 -14.33 -30.48
CA SER A 249 2.85 -15.15 -31.59
C SER A 249 1.79 -14.47 -32.44
N ASP A 250 0.80 -13.81 -31.84
CA ASP A 250 -0.39 -13.29 -32.53
C ASP A 250 -0.24 -11.85 -33.05
N TYR A 251 0.37 -10.97 -32.25
CA TYR A 251 0.60 -9.56 -32.60
C TYR A 251 2.10 -9.21 -32.53
N ALA A 252 2.93 -9.95 -33.26
CA ALA A 252 4.35 -9.62 -33.40
C ALA A 252 4.56 -8.33 -34.22
N LEU A 253 5.46 -7.45 -33.78
CA LEU A 253 5.80 -6.22 -34.51
C LEU A 253 6.52 -6.55 -35.82
N LYS A 254 5.90 -6.16 -36.94
CA LYS A 254 6.41 -6.39 -38.30
C LYS A 254 7.13 -5.15 -38.83
N THR A 255 6.72 -3.96 -38.41
CA THR A 255 7.31 -2.73 -38.93
C THR A 255 8.58 -2.33 -38.20
N THR A 256 9.54 -1.75 -38.92
CA THR A 256 10.76 -1.18 -38.34
C THR A 256 10.45 -0.06 -37.35
N VAL A 257 9.45 0.77 -37.68
CA VAL A 257 9.00 1.87 -36.82
C VAL A 257 8.41 1.34 -35.52
N GLY A 258 7.52 0.35 -35.58
CA GLY A 258 6.95 -0.29 -34.39
C GLY A 258 8.03 -0.86 -33.48
N ARG A 259 9.00 -1.59 -34.05
CA ARG A 259 10.14 -2.13 -33.29
C ARG A 259 11.00 -1.04 -32.63
N GLY A 260 11.20 0.10 -33.31
CA GLY A 260 11.90 1.24 -32.76
C GLY A 260 11.14 1.91 -31.61
N LEU A 261 9.82 2.10 -31.77
CA LEU A 261 8.95 2.70 -30.74
C LEU A 261 8.76 1.80 -29.51
N LEU A 262 8.86 0.48 -29.68
CA LEU A 262 8.75 -0.49 -28.58
C LEU A 262 9.80 -0.23 -27.49
N ILE A 263 11.03 0.15 -27.87
CA ILE A 263 12.14 0.29 -26.93
C ILE A 263 11.83 1.30 -25.81
N PRO A 264 11.53 2.59 -26.11
CA PRO A 264 11.14 3.54 -25.07
C PRO A 264 9.78 3.22 -24.44
N TYR A 265 8.86 2.62 -25.19
CA TYR A 265 7.53 2.26 -24.70
C TYR A 265 7.58 1.19 -23.59
N ALA A 266 8.35 0.13 -23.78
CA ALA A 266 8.48 -0.94 -22.81
C ALA A 266 9.12 -0.45 -21.50
N VAL A 267 10.19 0.36 -21.59
CA VAL A 267 10.86 0.93 -20.41
C VAL A 267 9.91 1.76 -19.57
N GLY A 268 9.15 2.67 -20.20
CA GLY A 268 8.20 3.52 -19.50
C GLY A 268 7.08 2.72 -18.82
N GLY A 269 6.52 1.72 -19.52
CA GLY A 269 5.44 0.91 -18.98
C GLY A 269 5.86 -0.03 -17.84
N ILE A 270 7.04 -0.66 -17.94
CA ILE A 270 7.60 -1.51 -16.88
C ILE A 270 7.83 -0.70 -15.60
N MET A 271 8.36 0.52 -15.71
CA MET A 271 8.54 1.42 -14.57
C MET A 271 7.21 1.75 -13.89
N MET A 272 6.17 2.05 -14.68
CA MET A 272 4.82 2.35 -14.18
C MET A 272 4.20 1.15 -13.43
N ILE A 273 4.38 -0.07 -13.95
CA ILE A 273 3.92 -1.29 -13.28
C ILE A 273 4.67 -1.49 -11.96
N GLY A 274 5.98 -1.28 -11.94
CA GLY A 274 6.78 -1.35 -10.70
C GLY A 274 6.26 -0.41 -9.61
N LEU A 275 5.85 0.81 -9.98
CA LEU A 275 5.24 1.77 -9.05
C LEU A 275 3.89 1.27 -8.52
N VAL A 276 3.00 0.79 -9.41
CA VAL A 276 1.69 0.26 -9.01
C VAL A 276 1.86 -0.95 -8.09
N VAL A 277 2.73 -1.89 -8.45
CA VAL A 277 3.02 -3.09 -7.64
C VAL A 277 3.59 -2.72 -6.27
N SER A 278 4.53 -1.77 -6.21
CA SER A 278 5.08 -1.28 -4.94
C SER A 278 3.98 -0.69 -4.04
N SER A 279 3.10 0.13 -4.61
CA SER A 279 1.95 0.68 -3.89
C SER A 279 1.01 -0.42 -3.40
N VAL A 280 0.62 -1.39 -4.25
CA VAL A 280 -0.24 -2.53 -3.85
C VAL A 280 0.41 -3.33 -2.73
N ARG A 281 1.72 -3.62 -2.84
CA ARG A 281 2.49 -4.33 -1.82
C ARG A 281 2.45 -3.59 -0.49
N GLN A 282 2.62 -2.27 -0.50
CA GLN A 282 2.50 -1.45 0.72
C GLN A 282 1.11 -1.60 1.35
N LEU A 283 0.02 -1.70 0.58
CA LEU A 283 -1.33 -1.92 1.15
C LEU A 283 -1.46 -3.25 1.88
N VAL A 284 -0.94 -4.31 1.25
CA VAL A 284 -0.99 -5.66 1.81
C VAL A 284 -0.11 -5.73 3.06
N LEU A 285 1.11 -5.19 3.00
CA LEU A 285 2.11 -5.25 4.08
C LEU A 285 1.80 -4.32 5.25
N GLU A 286 1.38 -3.08 5.00
CA GLU A 286 1.20 -2.07 6.04
C GLU A 286 -0.02 -2.33 6.91
N ARG A 287 -1.08 -3.02 6.45
CA ARG A 287 -2.34 -3.01 7.21
C ARG A 287 -3.02 -4.37 7.41
N ALA A 288 -2.80 -5.36 6.54
CA ALA A 288 -3.24 -6.74 6.82
C ALA A 288 -2.36 -7.40 7.89
N GLY A 289 -1.05 -7.14 7.84
CA GLY A 289 -0.07 -7.57 8.84
C GLY A 289 -0.36 -6.99 10.23
N LEU A 290 -0.60 -5.67 10.32
CA LEU A 290 -0.87 -4.99 11.60
C LEU A 290 -2.13 -5.53 12.31
N ARG A 291 -3.16 -5.96 11.58
CA ARG A 291 -4.38 -6.52 12.19
C ARG A 291 -4.11 -7.84 12.90
N MET A 292 -3.36 -8.74 12.26
CA MET A 292 -2.98 -10.01 12.89
C MET A 292 -1.91 -9.80 13.96
N GLN A 293 -0.98 -8.87 13.72
CA GLN A 293 0.08 -8.52 14.65
C GLN A 293 -0.49 -7.93 15.93
N ARG A 294 -1.34 -6.90 15.89
CA ARG A 294 -1.94 -6.29 17.09
C ARG A 294 -2.79 -7.26 17.90
N ALA A 295 -3.59 -8.11 17.24
CA ALA A 295 -4.39 -9.11 17.94
C ALA A 295 -3.54 -10.23 18.58
N ARG A 296 -2.41 -10.60 17.95
CA ARG A 296 -1.43 -11.53 18.53
C ARG A 296 -0.59 -10.84 19.61
N MET A 297 -0.26 -9.56 19.45
CA MET A 297 0.47 -8.73 20.42
C MET A 297 -0.35 -8.58 21.70
N GLU A 298 -1.64 -8.25 21.61
CA GLU A 298 -2.50 -8.16 22.80
C GLU A 298 -2.59 -9.49 23.56
N ARG A 299 -2.62 -10.63 22.85
CA ARG A 299 -2.61 -11.95 23.48
C ARG A 299 -1.27 -12.27 24.12
N ALA A 300 -0.18 -12.00 23.40
CA ALA A 300 1.18 -12.17 23.89
C ALA A 300 1.47 -11.28 25.11
N ARG A 301 0.99 -10.04 25.09
CA ARG A 301 1.08 -9.09 26.21
C ARG A 301 0.37 -9.61 27.44
N LYS A 302 -0.86 -10.12 27.29
CA LYS A 302 -1.61 -10.71 28.41
C LYS A 302 -0.95 -11.97 28.96
N SER A 303 -0.40 -12.83 28.10
CA SER A 303 0.32 -14.02 28.56
C SER A 303 1.64 -13.68 29.24
N MET A 304 2.39 -12.68 28.74
CA MET A 304 3.66 -12.27 29.32
C MET A 304 3.48 -11.43 30.58
N GLY A 305 2.48 -10.55 30.65
CA GLY A 305 2.30 -9.64 31.79
C GLY A 305 1.94 -10.34 33.10
N ALA A 306 1.34 -11.53 33.03
CA ALA A 306 1.11 -12.36 34.22
C ALA A 306 2.38 -13.09 34.71
N GLU A 307 3.39 -13.20 33.85
CA GLU A 307 4.60 -14.00 34.06
C GLU A 307 5.84 -13.10 34.32
N GLU A 308 5.88 -11.90 33.74
CA GLU A 308 7.01 -10.94 33.82
C GLU A 308 7.34 -10.54 35.27
N SER A 309 6.34 -10.30 36.11
CA SER A 309 6.55 -9.92 37.52
C SER A 309 7.23 -11.01 38.36
N SER A 310 7.31 -12.24 37.85
CA SER A 310 7.98 -13.38 38.48
C SER A 310 9.33 -13.74 37.86
N LEU A 311 9.71 -13.09 36.76
CA LEU A 311 10.92 -13.39 35.99
C LEU A 311 12.04 -12.41 36.33
N ASP A 312 13.28 -12.90 36.31
CA ASP A 312 14.47 -12.05 36.34
C ASP A 312 14.49 -11.12 35.10
N PRO A 313 14.96 -9.86 35.18
CA PRO A 313 14.91 -8.93 34.05
C PRO A 313 15.56 -9.45 32.77
N ARG A 314 16.62 -10.25 32.87
CA ARG A 314 17.26 -10.90 31.72
C ARG A 314 16.37 -11.97 31.09
N GLN A 315 15.71 -12.78 31.92
CA GLN A 315 14.76 -13.80 31.45
C GLN A 315 13.52 -13.16 30.82
N ALA A 316 13.04 -12.05 31.36
CA ALA A 316 11.96 -11.27 30.77
C ALA A 316 12.34 -10.72 29.38
N TYR A 317 13.57 -10.22 29.22
CA TYR A 317 14.12 -9.80 27.92
C TYR A 317 14.22 -10.96 26.92
N ASP A 318 14.75 -12.11 27.34
CA ASP A 318 14.87 -13.27 26.45
C ASP A 318 13.49 -13.75 25.99
N ARG A 319 12.51 -13.75 26.90
CA ARG A 319 11.14 -14.14 26.58
C ARG A 319 10.45 -13.13 25.66
N MET A 320 10.73 -11.85 25.84
CA MET A 320 10.33 -10.78 24.93
C MET A 320 10.89 -11.02 23.51
N ARG A 321 12.20 -11.26 23.39
CA ARG A 321 12.87 -11.52 22.11
C ARG A 321 12.34 -12.78 21.42
N GLU A 322 12.10 -13.85 22.17
CA GLU A 322 11.47 -15.04 21.61
C GLU A 322 10.07 -14.77 21.06
N THR A 323 9.28 -13.99 21.80
CA THR A 323 7.90 -13.66 21.44
C THR A 323 7.89 -12.81 20.18
N GLU A 324 8.74 -11.79 20.11
CA GLU A 324 8.95 -10.99 18.90
C GLU A 324 9.35 -11.85 17.69
N ARG A 325 10.35 -12.74 17.85
CA ARG A 325 10.78 -13.67 16.78
C ARG A 325 9.63 -14.57 16.30
N LYS A 326 8.85 -15.13 17.22
CA LYS A 326 7.67 -15.97 16.91
C LYS A 326 6.61 -15.15 16.17
N MET A 327 6.40 -13.90 16.57
CA MET A 327 5.43 -12.99 15.95
C MET A 327 5.82 -12.58 14.53
N ASP A 328 7.09 -12.25 14.31
CA ASP A 328 7.62 -11.91 12.99
C ASP A 328 7.60 -13.11 12.05
N ALA A 329 7.97 -14.30 12.55
CA ALA A 329 7.86 -15.54 11.77
C ALA A 329 6.40 -15.83 11.40
N ALA A 330 5.47 -15.72 12.36
CA ALA A 330 4.04 -15.92 12.10
C ALA A 330 3.46 -14.87 11.14
N ARG A 331 3.96 -13.63 11.16
CA ARG A 331 3.58 -12.58 10.20
C ARG A 331 4.04 -12.94 8.79
N ARG A 332 5.31 -13.33 8.62
CA ARG A 332 5.86 -13.77 7.33
C ARG A 332 5.10 -14.97 6.76
N VAL A 333 4.84 -15.99 7.58
CA VAL A 333 4.09 -17.19 7.17
C VAL A 333 2.67 -16.85 6.75
N VAL A 334 1.96 -15.99 7.50
CA VAL A 334 0.62 -15.54 7.11
C VAL A 334 0.65 -14.77 5.79
N ALA A 335 1.57 -13.82 5.64
CA ALA A 335 1.68 -13.00 4.43
C ALA A 335 1.97 -13.88 3.21
N LEU A 336 2.91 -14.82 3.34
CA LEU A 336 3.24 -15.80 2.32
C LEU A 336 2.06 -16.72 1.99
N SER A 337 1.35 -17.22 3.00
CA SER A 337 0.18 -18.08 2.82
C SER A 337 -0.94 -17.35 2.07
N MET A 338 -1.21 -16.10 2.44
CA MET A 338 -2.22 -15.26 1.77
C MET A 338 -1.85 -14.97 0.31
N SER A 339 -0.60 -14.61 0.03
CA SER A 339 -0.15 -14.37 -1.35
C SER A 339 -0.14 -15.65 -2.18
N THR A 340 0.24 -16.78 -1.59
CA THR A 340 0.21 -18.10 -2.25
C THR A 340 -1.22 -18.52 -2.57
N PHE A 341 -2.15 -18.32 -1.63
CA PHE A 341 -3.57 -18.59 -1.88
C PHE A 341 -4.11 -17.71 -3.02
N ALA A 342 -3.82 -16.41 -3.01
CA ALA A 342 -4.23 -15.50 -4.08
C ALA A 342 -3.66 -15.90 -5.45
N PHE A 343 -2.38 -16.30 -5.49
CA PHE A 343 -1.72 -16.83 -6.69
C PHE A 343 -2.43 -18.07 -7.22
N ILE A 344 -2.65 -19.09 -6.38
CA ILE A 344 -3.32 -20.34 -6.79
C ILE A 344 -4.75 -20.06 -7.23
N PHE A 345 -5.47 -19.18 -6.51
CA PHE A 345 -6.83 -18.80 -6.85
C PHE A 345 -6.92 -18.14 -8.22
N LEU A 346 -6.08 -17.14 -8.51
CA LEU A 346 -6.07 -16.47 -9.81
C LEU A 346 -5.62 -17.39 -10.94
N TRP A 347 -4.69 -18.31 -10.66
CA TRP A 347 -4.25 -19.31 -11.62
C TRP A 347 -5.39 -20.26 -12.01
N VAL A 348 -6.00 -20.93 -11.03
CA VAL A 348 -7.05 -21.93 -11.26
C VAL A 348 -8.34 -21.30 -11.80
N LEU A 349 -8.72 -20.13 -11.28
CA LEU A 349 -9.88 -19.39 -11.78
C LEU A 349 -9.67 -18.92 -13.22
N GLY A 350 -8.47 -18.40 -13.53
CA GLY A 350 -8.10 -18.04 -14.89
C GLY A 350 -8.23 -19.24 -15.83
N ALA A 351 -7.65 -20.38 -15.44
CA ALA A 351 -7.68 -21.61 -16.23
C ALA A 351 -9.11 -22.09 -16.50
N LEU A 352 -10.00 -21.99 -15.50
CA LEU A 352 -11.41 -22.35 -15.65
C LEU A 352 -12.11 -21.47 -16.70
N VAL A 353 -11.87 -20.16 -16.68
CA VAL A 353 -12.50 -19.24 -17.63
C VAL A 353 -11.95 -19.45 -19.04
N PHE A 354 -10.63 -19.59 -19.21
CA PHE A 354 -10.04 -19.85 -20.53
C PHE A 354 -10.45 -21.20 -21.10
N TRP A 355 -10.61 -22.22 -20.26
CA TRP A 355 -11.12 -23.51 -20.71
C TRP A 355 -12.52 -23.37 -21.32
N TYR A 356 -13.37 -22.53 -20.74
CA TYR A 356 -14.70 -22.28 -21.30
C TYR A 356 -14.67 -21.35 -22.53
N SER A 357 -13.89 -20.27 -22.49
CA SER A 357 -13.86 -19.28 -23.57
C SER A 357 -13.14 -19.78 -24.82
N GLU A 358 -12.10 -20.60 -24.66
CA GLU A 358 -11.28 -21.15 -25.75
C GLU A 358 -11.66 -22.60 -26.11
N ALA A 359 -12.75 -23.15 -25.53
CA ALA A 359 -13.27 -24.47 -25.91
C ALA A 359 -13.54 -24.61 -27.43
N PRO A 360 -14.06 -23.59 -28.15
CA PRO A 360 -14.22 -23.66 -29.60
C PRO A 360 -12.90 -23.82 -30.38
N GLN A 361 -11.78 -23.42 -29.79
CA GLN A 361 -10.42 -23.55 -30.32
C GLN A 361 -9.78 -24.90 -29.96
N GLY A 362 -10.51 -25.78 -29.26
CA GLY A 362 -10.06 -27.10 -28.88
C GLY A 362 -9.21 -27.14 -27.61
N TRP A 363 -9.17 -26.06 -26.83
CA TRP A 363 -8.38 -26.03 -25.60
C TRP A 363 -8.91 -27.02 -24.56
N THR A 364 -8.02 -27.88 -24.09
CA THR A 364 -8.21 -28.69 -22.90
C THR A 364 -8.03 -27.85 -21.65
N TYR A 365 -8.54 -28.35 -20.52
CA TYR A 365 -8.33 -27.71 -19.23
C TYR A 365 -6.83 -27.61 -18.88
N PHE A 366 -6.04 -28.62 -19.23
CA PHE A 366 -4.59 -28.62 -18.96
C PHE A 366 -3.86 -27.55 -19.78
N GLU A 367 -4.21 -27.36 -21.06
CA GLU A 367 -3.64 -26.28 -21.88
C GLU A 367 -4.01 -24.90 -21.31
N SER A 368 -5.25 -24.75 -20.84
CA SER A 368 -5.69 -23.53 -20.14
C SER A 368 -4.92 -23.29 -18.84
N LEU A 369 -4.65 -24.36 -18.07
CA LEU A 369 -3.84 -24.32 -16.86
C LEU A 369 -2.38 -23.96 -17.17
N PHE A 370 -1.82 -24.53 -18.23
CA PHE A 370 -0.45 -24.25 -18.68
C PHE A 370 -0.31 -22.81 -19.18
N PHE A 371 -1.22 -22.36 -20.07
CA PHE A 371 -1.27 -21.00 -20.58
C PHE A 371 -1.36 -19.95 -19.45
N THR A 372 -2.24 -20.18 -18.49
CA THR A 372 -2.38 -19.27 -17.35
C THR A 372 -1.17 -19.30 -16.43
N TYR A 373 -0.54 -20.45 -16.22
CA TYR A 373 0.69 -20.55 -15.44
C TYR A 373 1.83 -19.76 -16.10
N THR A 374 2.09 -19.99 -17.39
CA THR A 374 3.18 -19.34 -18.13
C THR A 374 2.93 -17.85 -18.31
N SER A 375 1.68 -17.43 -18.50
CA SER A 375 1.32 -16.00 -18.57
C SER A 375 1.45 -15.31 -17.21
N LEU A 376 1.00 -15.94 -16.14
CA LEU A 376 1.04 -15.38 -14.78
C LEU A 376 2.47 -15.26 -14.26
N LEU A 377 3.35 -16.19 -14.64
CA LEU A 377 4.80 -16.13 -14.40
C LEU A 377 5.57 -15.24 -15.37
N THR A 378 4.86 -14.57 -16.30
CA THR A 378 5.47 -13.72 -17.33
C THR A 378 6.55 -14.44 -18.16
N ILE A 379 6.35 -15.74 -18.41
CA ILE A 379 7.21 -16.56 -19.29
C ILE A 379 6.75 -16.40 -20.74
N GLY A 380 5.44 -16.55 -20.97
CA GLY A 380 4.78 -16.27 -22.26
C GLY A 380 5.39 -16.94 -23.48
N TYR A 381 5.44 -18.28 -23.51
CA TYR A 381 6.00 -19.02 -24.67
C TYR A 381 5.31 -18.70 -26.01
N GLY A 382 4.05 -18.28 -25.99
CA GLY A 382 3.30 -17.90 -27.20
C GLY A 382 2.70 -19.07 -27.98
N ASP A 383 2.90 -20.30 -27.52
CA ASP A 383 2.30 -21.52 -28.06
C ASP A 383 0.78 -21.56 -27.85
N PHE A 384 0.31 -21.06 -26.71
CA PHE A 384 -1.09 -20.79 -26.43
C PHE A 384 -1.32 -19.29 -26.20
N TYR A 385 -2.39 -18.76 -26.77
CA TYR A 385 -2.84 -17.37 -26.61
C TYR A 385 -4.35 -17.26 -26.84
N ALA A 386 -4.99 -16.29 -26.19
CA ALA A 386 -6.44 -16.12 -26.27
C ALA A 386 -6.87 -15.66 -27.66
N GLN A 387 -7.72 -16.45 -28.33
CA GLN A 387 -8.22 -16.15 -29.67
C GLN A 387 -9.67 -15.71 -29.65
N SER A 388 -10.45 -16.19 -28.67
CA SER A 388 -11.87 -15.85 -28.57
C SER A 388 -12.08 -14.36 -28.27
N SER A 389 -13.20 -13.81 -28.77
CA SER A 389 -13.56 -12.41 -28.53
C SER A 389 -13.83 -12.09 -27.06
N SER A 390 -14.17 -13.09 -26.25
CA SER A 390 -14.29 -12.97 -24.78
C SER A 390 -12.97 -13.17 -24.04
N GLY A 391 -12.11 -14.07 -24.55
CA GLY A 391 -10.87 -14.49 -23.91
C GLY A 391 -9.84 -13.38 -23.88
N LYS A 392 -9.71 -12.59 -24.95
CA LYS A 392 -8.80 -11.43 -24.99
C LYS A 392 -9.14 -10.35 -23.93
N PRO A 393 -10.38 -9.83 -23.86
CA PRO A 393 -10.79 -8.92 -22.78
C PRO A 393 -10.62 -9.51 -21.38
N PHE A 394 -10.96 -10.80 -21.21
CA PHE A 394 -10.78 -11.48 -19.93
C PHE A 394 -9.30 -11.57 -19.55
N PHE A 395 -8.42 -11.92 -20.49
CA PHE A 395 -6.98 -11.94 -20.27
C PHE A 395 -6.47 -10.59 -19.77
N VAL A 396 -6.92 -9.48 -20.36
CA VAL A 396 -6.49 -8.15 -19.93
C VAL A 396 -6.84 -7.88 -18.47
N ILE A 397 -8.11 -8.04 -18.08
CA ILE A 397 -8.50 -7.79 -16.68
C ILE A 397 -7.83 -8.79 -15.72
N TRP A 398 -7.74 -10.06 -16.11
CA TRP A 398 -7.11 -11.11 -15.32
C TRP A 398 -5.62 -10.86 -15.11
N SER A 399 -4.87 -10.53 -16.17
CA SER A 399 -3.42 -10.32 -16.11
C SER A 399 -3.06 -9.09 -15.28
N LEU A 400 -3.88 -8.02 -15.33
CA LEU A 400 -3.72 -6.83 -14.50
C LEU A 400 -3.85 -7.12 -12.99
N MET A 401 -4.51 -8.22 -12.61
CA MET A 401 -4.58 -8.69 -11.21
C MET A 401 -3.53 -9.77 -10.92
N ALA A 402 -3.30 -10.68 -11.87
CA ALA A 402 -2.45 -11.84 -11.71
C ALA A 402 -0.96 -11.48 -11.59
N VAL A 403 -0.45 -10.62 -12.48
CA VAL A 403 0.98 -10.27 -12.52
C VAL A 403 1.42 -9.54 -11.24
N PRO A 404 0.71 -8.49 -10.76
CA PRO A 404 1.03 -7.88 -9.46
C PRO A 404 0.98 -8.87 -8.29
N THR A 405 0.04 -9.82 -8.31
CA THR A 405 -0.07 -10.86 -7.27
C THR A 405 1.15 -11.77 -7.26
N MET A 406 1.67 -12.15 -8.43
CA MET A 406 2.92 -12.91 -8.54
C MET A 406 4.12 -12.11 -8.02
N THR A 407 4.25 -10.82 -8.36
CA THR A 407 5.36 -9.99 -7.86
C THR A 407 5.34 -9.85 -6.33
N ILE A 408 4.16 -9.77 -5.73
CA ILE A 408 4.00 -9.77 -4.27
C ILE A 408 4.41 -11.13 -3.68
N LEU A 409 4.03 -12.25 -4.31
CA LEU A 409 4.46 -13.57 -3.88
C LEU A 409 5.99 -13.73 -3.95
N ILE A 410 6.62 -13.30 -5.04
CA ILE A 410 8.09 -13.30 -5.18
C ILE A 410 8.74 -12.49 -4.06
N SER A 411 8.19 -11.33 -3.72
CA SER A 411 8.71 -10.49 -2.62
C SER A 411 8.66 -11.24 -1.29
N HIS A 412 7.52 -11.86 -0.94
CA HIS A 412 7.38 -12.62 0.30
C HIS A 412 8.25 -13.89 0.33
N LEU A 413 8.41 -14.56 -0.81
CA LEU A 413 9.33 -15.70 -0.95
C LEU A 413 10.76 -15.24 -0.77
N GLY A 414 11.18 -14.11 -1.35
CA GLY A 414 12.51 -13.53 -1.18
C GLY A 414 12.84 -13.22 0.27
N ASP A 415 11.95 -12.53 0.98
CA ASP A 415 12.10 -12.21 2.41
C ASP A 415 12.29 -13.47 3.28
N THR A 416 11.63 -14.57 2.91
CA THR A 416 11.71 -15.85 3.64
C THR A 416 12.94 -16.67 3.22
N ALA A 417 13.24 -16.72 1.92
CA ALA A 417 14.34 -17.47 1.33
C ALA A 417 15.69 -16.93 1.77
N VAL A 418 15.85 -15.60 1.89
CA VAL A 418 17.08 -14.98 2.41
C VAL A 418 17.37 -15.45 3.84
N VAL A 419 16.34 -15.58 4.69
CA VAL A 419 16.52 -16.09 6.06
C VAL A 419 16.92 -17.57 6.05
N TRP A 420 16.29 -18.38 5.21
CA TRP A 420 16.65 -19.79 5.02
C TRP A 420 18.08 -19.95 4.51
N LEU A 421 18.48 -19.18 3.50
CA LEU A 421 19.83 -19.18 2.95
C LEU A 421 20.84 -18.73 3.99
N LYS A 422 20.62 -17.62 4.70
CA LYS A 422 21.50 -17.18 5.79
C LYS A 422 21.64 -18.26 6.87
N SER A 423 20.53 -18.88 7.27
CA SER A 423 20.54 -19.95 8.28
C SER A 423 21.31 -21.18 7.77
N GLY A 424 21.14 -21.56 6.51
CA GLY A 424 21.88 -22.63 5.85
C GLY A 424 23.37 -22.33 5.76
N THR A 425 23.74 -21.13 5.29
CA THR A 425 25.14 -20.68 5.20
C THR A 425 25.81 -20.61 6.56
N ILE A 426 25.12 -20.11 7.60
CA ILE A 426 25.64 -20.07 8.98
C ILE A 426 25.77 -21.49 9.53
N TRP A 427 24.79 -22.37 9.28
CA TRP A 427 24.87 -23.78 9.69
C TRP A 427 26.06 -24.49 9.04
N VAL A 428 26.25 -24.31 7.73
CA VAL A 428 27.42 -24.84 7.01
C VAL A 428 28.70 -24.22 7.58
N GLY A 429 28.74 -22.90 7.76
CA GLY A 429 29.89 -22.17 8.29
C GLY A 429 30.30 -22.61 9.70
N ARG A 430 29.35 -22.85 10.60
CA ARG A 430 29.60 -23.44 11.94
C ARG A 430 30.09 -24.88 11.86
N ARG A 431 29.67 -25.63 10.82
CA ARG A 431 30.11 -27.02 10.60
C ARG A 431 31.52 -27.09 10.01
N THR A 432 31.97 -26.06 9.29
CA THR A 432 33.19 -26.15 8.48
C THR A 432 34.32 -25.19 8.88
N ILE A 433 34.07 -23.92 9.22
CA ILE A 433 35.15 -22.90 9.24
C ILE A 433 35.02 -21.80 10.31
N LEU A 434 33.82 -21.37 10.72
CA LEU A 434 33.65 -20.19 11.58
C LEU A 434 33.59 -20.58 13.07
N PRO A 435 34.60 -20.25 13.90
CA PRO A 435 34.38 -20.17 15.34
C PRO A 435 33.35 -19.06 15.57
N GLY A 436 32.32 -19.34 16.38
CA GLY A 436 31.34 -18.34 16.76
C GLY A 436 32.06 -17.21 17.49
N LYS A 437 32.27 -16.08 16.83
CA LYS A 437 32.44 -14.82 17.54
C LYS A 437 31.07 -14.50 18.11
N ASP A 438 30.89 -14.70 19.41
CA ASP A 438 29.90 -13.92 20.14
C ASP A 438 30.16 -12.45 19.82
N GLU A 439 29.09 -11.69 19.62
CA GLU A 439 29.11 -10.25 19.32
C GLU A 439 29.70 -9.46 20.50
N ALA A 440 31.01 -9.59 20.69
CA ALA A 440 31.81 -9.01 21.76
C ALA A 440 32.63 -7.81 21.26
N GLU A 441 32.10 -7.06 20.29
CA GLU A 441 32.72 -5.82 19.80
C GLU A 441 31.83 -4.57 19.98
N ASP A 442 30.63 -4.69 20.54
CA ASP A 442 29.75 -3.54 20.85
C ASP A 442 29.78 -3.13 22.34
N GLY A 443 30.48 -3.89 23.20
CA GLY A 443 30.60 -3.62 24.64
C GLY A 443 31.74 -2.65 25.03
N GLU A 444 32.77 -2.51 24.19
CA GLU A 444 34.00 -1.77 24.54
C GLU A 444 33.79 -0.25 24.65
N MET A 445 32.75 0.31 24.02
CA MET A 445 32.55 1.77 23.97
C MET A 445 31.84 2.33 25.21
N MET A 446 30.98 1.55 25.88
CA MET A 446 30.32 2.00 27.11
C MET A 446 31.18 1.75 28.34
N ASP A 447 32.03 0.71 28.33
CA ASP A 447 33.08 0.55 29.33
C ASP A 447 34.10 1.71 29.25
N ALA A 448 34.39 2.22 28.05
CA ALA A 448 35.18 3.45 27.88
C ALA A 448 34.45 4.72 28.36
N LEU A 449 33.11 4.76 28.37
CA LEU A 449 32.32 5.87 28.92
C LEU A 449 32.24 5.83 30.45
N ASP A 450 32.26 4.64 31.05
CA ASP A 450 32.38 4.49 32.50
C ASP A 450 33.78 4.88 33.00
N ASP A 451 34.83 4.60 32.23
CA ASP A 451 36.22 5.01 32.55
C ASP A 451 36.51 6.51 32.31
N ILE A 452 35.82 7.15 31.35
CA ILE A 452 36.02 8.60 31.06
C ILE A 452 35.21 9.51 32.00
N LEU A 453 34.19 9.00 32.69
CA LEU A 453 33.27 9.80 33.50
C LEU A 453 33.11 9.28 34.92
N GLU A 454 34.20 9.16 35.68
CA GLU A 454 34.05 9.21 37.13
C GLU A 454 33.84 10.67 37.58
N LYS A 455 32.64 10.88 38.15
CA LYS A 455 32.10 12.07 38.85
C LYS A 455 31.37 13.12 37.99
N GLU A 456 30.06 13.21 38.29
CA GLU A 456 29.17 14.39 38.26
C GLU A 456 28.30 14.75 37.05
N HIS A 457 28.47 14.23 35.83
CA HIS A 457 27.57 14.65 34.73
C HIS A 457 26.71 13.54 34.13
N LEU A 458 25.67 13.12 34.88
CA LEU A 458 24.57 12.27 34.39
C LEU A 458 23.92 12.85 33.12
N ALA A 459 23.75 14.18 33.06
CA ALA A 459 23.22 14.87 31.88
C ALA A 459 24.09 14.67 30.62
N LEU A 460 25.42 14.64 30.78
CA LEU A 460 26.35 14.41 29.66
C LEU A 460 26.26 12.97 29.16
N ARG A 461 26.13 11.99 30.06
CA ARG A 461 25.94 10.57 29.70
C ARG A 461 24.65 10.36 28.92
N VAL A 462 23.54 10.95 29.37
CA VAL A 462 22.25 10.90 28.67
C VAL A 462 22.35 11.56 27.28
N LEU A 463 23.01 12.72 27.18
CA LEU A 463 23.18 13.43 25.91
C LEU A 463 24.03 12.65 24.90
N LEU A 464 25.10 11.99 25.34
CA LEU A 464 25.93 11.12 24.49
C LEU A 464 25.15 9.88 24.03
N ALA A 465 24.34 9.28 24.90
CA ALA A 465 23.45 8.18 24.54
C ALA A 465 22.41 8.61 23.49
N ILE A 466 21.79 9.78 23.63
CA ILE A 466 20.87 10.35 22.63
C ILE A 466 21.58 10.54 21.29
N ARG A 467 22.82 11.07 21.29
CA ARG A 467 23.61 11.26 20.07
C ARG A 467 23.92 9.94 19.34
N GLU A 468 24.20 8.87 20.07
CA GLU A 468 24.42 7.54 19.50
C GLU A 468 23.13 6.94 18.95
N LEU A 469 22.03 7.02 19.70
CA LEU A 469 20.73 6.56 19.23
C LEU A 469 20.26 7.33 18.00
N ALA A 470 20.56 8.63 17.90
CA ALA A 470 20.29 9.43 16.71
C ALA A 470 21.07 8.92 15.48
N ARG A 471 22.31 8.46 15.66
CA ARG A 471 23.07 7.78 14.59
C ARG A 471 22.45 6.45 14.19
N HIS A 472 21.99 5.66 15.16
CA HIS A 472 21.28 4.40 14.88
C HIS A 472 19.94 4.62 14.16
N ALA A 473 19.24 5.73 14.46
CA ALA A 473 17.97 6.08 13.82
C ALA A 473 18.12 6.36 12.31
N ASP A 474 19.31 6.76 11.86
CA ASP A 474 19.61 7.08 10.46
C ASP A 474 19.84 5.82 9.59
N SER A 475 19.85 4.62 10.19
CA SER A 475 19.97 3.35 9.45
C SER A 475 18.63 2.93 8.82
N HIS A 476 18.38 3.40 7.60
CA HIS A 476 17.05 3.34 6.96
C HIS A 476 16.52 1.92 6.63
N ASN A 477 17.35 0.88 6.57
CA ASN A 477 16.93 -0.45 6.09
C ASN A 477 16.53 -1.45 7.19
N HIS A 478 17.13 -1.37 8.39
CA HIS A 478 16.81 -2.28 9.51
C HIS A 478 17.05 -1.57 10.84
N PRO A 479 15.99 -1.28 11.64
CA PRO A 479 16.19 -0.66 12.95
C PRO A 479 17.06 -1.57 13.84
N LYS A 480 18.08 -0.98 14.50
CA LYS A 480 18.98 -1.71 15.41
C LYS A 480 18.16 -2.40 16.50
N LYS A 481 18.48 -3.68 16.75
CA LYS A 481 17.95 -4.45 17.87
C LYS A 481 19.06 -4.54 18.91
N TYR A 482 18.81 -3.98 20.09
CA TYR A 482 19.83 -3.90 21.13
C TYR A 482 19.95 -5.21 21.90
N SER A 483 21.17 -5.57 22.29
CA SER A 483 21.46 -6.70 23.19
C SER A 483 20.91 -6.45 24.59
N TRP A 484 20.94 -7.47 25.44
CA TRP A 484 20.54 -7.31 26.84
C TRP A 484 21.44 -6.32 27.56
N GLU A 485 22.74 -6.38 27.30
CA GLU A 485 23.77 -5.55 27.92
C GLU A 485 23.56 -4.07 27.56
N GLU A 486 23.31 -3.78 26.29
CA GLU A 486 22.96 -2.43 25.81
C GLU A 486 21.65 -1.94 26.43
N TRP A 487 20.60 -2.78 26.45
CA TRP A 487 19.32 -2.43 27.07
C TRP A 487 19.46 -2.12 28.55
N ASN A 488 20.22 -2.91 29.29
CA ASN A 488 20.45 -2.71 30.71
C ASN A 488 21.14 -1.37 30.98
N GLN A 489 22.10 -0.98 30.15
CA GLN A 489 22.76 0.32 30.24
C GLN A 489 21.80 1.47 29.95
N PHE A 490 20.97 1.36 28.89
CA PHE A 490 19.98 2.39 28.58
C PHE A 490 18.90 2.52 29.65
N ILE A 491 18.42 1.41 30.22
CA ILE A 491 17.43 1.41 31.31
C ILE A 491 17.97 2.15 32.54
N LYS A 492 19.25 1.94 32.89
CA LYS A 492 19.92 2.69 33.96
C LYS A 492 19.95 4.20 33.68
N LEU A 493 20.20 4.59 32.43
CA LEU A 493 20.20 6.00 32.03
C LEU A 493 18.79 6.61 32.02
N CYS A 494 17.76 5.84 31.68
CA CYS A 494 16.36 6.30 31.73
C CYS A 494 15.88 6.56 33.16
N GLY A 495 16.37 5.81 34.16
CA GLY A 495 15.90 5.93 35.55
C GLY A 495 14.39 5.69 35.66
N ASP A 496 13.68 6.55 36.39
CA ASP A 496 12.23 6.44 36.63
C ASP A 496 11.35 6.56 35.37
N TYR A 497 11.94 6.98 34.25
CA TYR A 497 11.25 7.06 32.96
C TYR A 497 11.14 5.68 32.26
N ALA A 498 11.77 4.64 32.81
CA ALA A 498 11.57 3.24 32.39
C ALA A 498 10.53 2.57 33.31
N PRO A 499 9.39 2.07 32.78
CA PRO A 499 8.38 1.41 33.61
C PRO A 499 8.89 0.09 34.20
N GLU A 500 8.44 -0.24 35.42
CA GLU A 500 8.83 -1.48 36.13
C GLU A 500 8.58 -2.75 35.30
N ASN A 501 7.42 -2.83 34.62
CA ASN A 501 7.10 -3.91 33.68
C ASN A 501 7.46 -3.51 32.25
N LEU A 502 8.73 -3.16 32.00
CA LEU A 502 9.20 -2.56 30.76
C LEU A 502 8.68 -3.27 29.51
N TRP A 503 8.75 -4.59 29.48
CA TRP A 503 8.47 -5.37 28.28
C TRP A 503 6.98 -5.56 28.04
N THR A 504 6.14 -5.56 29.08
CA THR A 504 4.67 -5.73 28.95
C THR A 504 3.86 -4.46 29.18
N HIS A 505 4.50 -3.33 29.47
CA HIS A 505 3.85 -2.03 29.57
C HIS A 505 3.15 -1.62 28.26
N GLU A 506 2.08 -0.82 28.32
CA GLU A 506 1.39 -0.30 27.11
C GLU A 506 2.34 0.48 26.23
N ASP A 507 3.11 1.33 26.89
CA ASP A 507 4.16 2.13 26.29
C ASP A 507 5.52 1.42 26.37
N GLY A 508 5.56 0.09 26.41
CA GLY A 508 6.81 -0.68 26.34
C GLY A 508 7.38 -0.69 24.92
N PRO A 509 8.69 -0.98 24.73
CA PRO A 509 9.35 -0.88 23.42
C PRO A 509 8.78 -1.84 22.36
N ILE A 510 8.19 -2.97 22.75
CA ILE A 510 7.52 -3.92 21.84
C ILE A 510 6.15 -3.40 21.39
N PHE A 511 5.40 -2.81 22.32
CA PHE A 511 3.98 -2.51 22.17
C PHE A 511 3.73 -1.08 21.72
N SER A 512 4.74 -0.22 21.82
CA SER A 512 4.76 1.10 21.20
C SER A 512 4.78 0.97 19.67
N ASP A 513 4.12 1.90 18.97
CA ASP A 513 4.19 2.00 17.49
C ASP A 513 5.57 2.55 17.01
N ARG A 514 6.61 2.53 17.85
CA ARG A 514 7.94 3.11 17.60
C ARG A 514 9.03 2.02 17.51
N THR A 515 10.17 2.37 16.91
CA THR A 515 11.36 1.51 16.94
C THR A 515 11.98 1.51 18.34
N GLU A 516 12.77 0.49 18.69
CA GLU A 516 13.49 0.45 19.99
C GLU A 516 14.36 1.70 20.18
N THR A 517 15.06 2.13 19.13
CA THR A 517 15.83 3.37 19.10
C THR A 517 14.96 4.60 19.32
N GLY A 518 13.81 4.69 18.64
CA GLY A 518 12.89 5.82 18.78
C GLY A 518 12.24 5.89 20.16
N TRP A 519 11.98 4.73 20.78
CA TRP A 519 11.49 4.61 22.14
C TRP A 519 12.53 5.10 23.15
N LEU A 520 13.77 4.63 23.03
CA LEU A 520 14.89 5.03 23.89
C LEU A 520 15.21 6.53 23.76
N LEU A 521 15.22 7.07 22.53
CA LEU A 521 15.43 8.49 22.27
C LEU A 521 14.42 9.36 23.01
N GLU A 522 13.14 9.00 22.96
CA GLU A 522 12.08 9.73 23.64
C GLU A 522 12.27 9.72 25.16
N ARG A 523 12.51 8.55 25.77
CA ARG A 523 12.69 8.43 27.21
C ARG A 523 13.93 9.14 27.72
N LEU A 524 15.05 9.01 27.01
CA LEU A 524 16.28 9.72 27.35
C LEU A 524 16.14 11.23 27.14
N SER A 525 15.38 11.68 26.14
CA SER A 525 15.11 13.11 25.93
C SER A 525 14.32 13.69 27.10
N TYR A 526 13.30 12.98 27.61
CA TYR A 526 12.58 13.40 28.81
C TYR A 526 13.50 13.45 30.04
N ARG A 527 14.34 12.42 30.22
CA ARG A 527 15.31 12.40 31.32
C ARG A 527 16.32 13.55 31.23
N LEU A 528 16.77 13.89 30.03
CA LEU A 528 17.66 15.04 29.82
C LEU A 528 16.96 16.35 30.14
N GLU A 529 15.72 16.54 29.70
CA GLU A 529 14.92 17.73 30.00
C GLU A 529 14.78 17.96 31.51
N ASP A 530 14.51 16.89 32.26
CA ASP A 530 14.38 16.90 33.72
C ASP A 530 15.69 17.28 34.41
N LEU A 531 16.79 16.62 34.02
CA LEU A 531 18.13 16.93 34.54
C LEU A 531 18.57 18.36 34.22
N MET A 532 18.18 18.89 33.06
CA MET A 532 18.46 20.28 32.71
C MET A 532 17.63 21.27 33.53
N LYS A 533 16.38 20.92 33.88
CA LYS A 533 15.53 21.73 34.77
C LYS A 533 16.07 21.81 36.18
N ASP A 534 16.71 20.76 36.68
CA ASP A 534 17.35 20.76 38.01
C ASP A 534 18.66 21.57 38.03
N LEU A 535 19.38 21.62 36.90
CA LEU A 535 20.63 22.40 36.77
C LEU A 535 20.40 23.90 36.58
N LEU A 536 19.28 24.30 35.97
CA LEU A 536 18.93 25.71 35.72
C LEU A 536 18.77 26.58 37.01
N PRO A 537 18.08 26.13 38.08
CA PRO A 537 17.97 26.91 39.32
C PRO A 537 19.30 27.02 40.07
N GLU A 538 20.18 26.00 40.02
CA GLU A 538 21.52 26.07 40.62
C GLU A 538 22.45 27.08 39.92
N VAL A 539 22.24 27.37 38.63
CA VAL A 539 23.03 28.37 37.89
C VAL A 539 22.58 29.80 38.24
N GLU A 540 21.30 30.04 38.49
CA GLU A 540 20.82 31.32 39.02
C GLU A 540 21.33 31.57 40.46
N GLU A 541 21.30 30.57 41.32
CA GLU A 541 21.77 30.71 42.71
C GLU A 541 23.30 30.84 42.79
N ASN A 542 24.07 30.15 41.94
CA ASN A 542 25.53 30.26 41.90
C ASN A 542 26.03 31.54 41.20
N SER A 543 25.28 32.11 40.25
CA SER A 543 25.59 33.43 39.69
C SER A 543 25.26 34.57 40.65
N LEU A 544 24.24 34.40 41.51
CA LEU A 544 23.92 35.33 42.59
C LEU A 544 24.88 35.24 43.80
N SER A 545 25.46 34.06 44.07
CA SER A 545 26.45 33.89 45.14
C SER A 545 27.86 34.32 44.72
N ALA A 546 28.26 34.09 43.46
CA ALA A 546 29.54 34.57 42.91
C ALA A 546 29.61 36.11 42.78
N SER A 547 28.46 36.79 42.58
CA SER A 547 28.41 38.26 42.55
C SER A 547 28.41 38.90 43.94
N ARG A 548 28.12 38.14 45.02
CA ARG A 548 28.15 38.61 46.42
C ARG A 548 29.50 38.40 47.11
N SER A 549 30.38 37.56 46.58
CA SER A 549 31.74 37.36 47.12
C SER A 549 32.81 38.27 46.52
N SER A 550 32.45 39.14 45.56
CA SER A 550 33.35 40.10 44.92
C SER A 550 33.04 41.57 45.28
N SER A 551 32.32 41.82 46.38
CA SER A 551 32.06 43.17 46.93
C SER A 551 32.73 43.37 48.28
#